data_AF-A0AAX3PRD3-F1
#
_entry.id   AF-A0AAX3PRD3-F1
#
_cell.length_a   1.000
_cell.length_b   1.000
_cell.length_c   1.000
_cell.angle_alpha   90.00
_cell.angle_beta   90.00
_cell.angle_gamma   90.00
#
_symmetry.space_group_name_H-M   'P 1'
#
loop_
_entity.id
_entity.type
_entity.pdbx_description
1 polymer ?
#
loop_
_entity_poly.entity_id
_entity_poly.type
_entity_poly.pdbx_seq_one_letter_code
_entity_poly.pdbx_strand_id
1 'polypeptide(L)'
;MKQFQNINKISLLIVGLISTQLVNAQNIHIDTLIDTKAINCDAIFQHPESKIAVLLQDFSRDGQKNVKLNKSKQTMIIGNNTYYGVQGYRYYKTAHTEQDDLAVDRHVFGSQLIKIALQKHKSGKTQSNGYYFVFKGTPTTVLYHLRKVVGDNWNIENALDETPQGNSKLSCGYTR
;
A
#
# COMPACT_ATOMS: atom_id res chain seq x y z
N MET A 1 -45.86 -34.56 50.32
CA MET A 1 -45.25 -33.24 50.61
C MET A 1 -43.77 -33.28 50.26
N LYS A 2 -43.23 -32.19 49.70
CA LYS A 2 -41.90 -31.99 49.05
C LYS A 2 -41.89 -32.48 47.59
N GLN A 3 -42.12 -31.67 46.54
CA GLN A 3 -41.55 -30.41 46.03
C GLN A 3 -40.16 -30.55 45.36
N PHE A 4 -40.16 -30.23 44.05
CA PHE A 4 -39.06 -29.84 43.14
C PHE A 4 -38.04 -30.94 42.73
N GLN A 5 -37.53 -31.04 41.50
CA GLN A 5 -37.12 -29.97 40.57
C GLN A 5 -37.28 -30.35 39.08
N ASN A 6 -37.61 -29.32 38.29
CA ASN A 6 -37.49 -29.22 36.83
C ASN A 6 -36.12 -29.69 36.31
N ILE A 7 -36.11 -30.41 35.19
CA ILE A 7 -34.98 -30.35 34.24
C ILE A 7 -35.56 -30.03 32.87
N ASN A 8 -35.58 -28.73 32.59
CA ASN A 8 -35.83 -28.20 31.26
C ASN A 8 -34.63 -28.49 30.35
N LYS A 9 -34.98 -28.86 29.12
CA LYS A 9 -34.15 -28.95 27.91
C LYS A 9 -32.96 -27.99 27.90
N ILE A 10 -31.75 -28.52 27.73
CA ILE A 10 -30.63 -27.79 27.14
C ILE A 10 -29.93 -28.73 26.16
N SER A 11 -30.37 -28.70 24.91
CA SER A 11 -29.58 -29.19 23.77
C SER A 11 -28.42 -28.21 23.58
N LEU A 12 -27.20 -28.64 23.89
CA LEU A 12 -25.98 -27.89 23.56
C LEU A 12 -25.80 -27.89 22.03
N LEU A 13 -26.18 -26.79 21.39
CA LEU A 13 -25.78 -26.46 20.02
C LEU A 13 -24.48 -25.66 20.13
N ILE A 14 -23.35 -26.35 19.96
CA ILE A 14 -22.05 -25.70 19.78
C ILE A 14 -22.06 -25.10 18.38
N VAL A 15 -22.57 -23.86 18.26
CA VAL A 15 -22.33 -23.04 17.06
C VAL A 15 -20.89 -22.56 17.16
N GLY A 16 -19.98 -23.38 16.64
CA GLY A 16 -18.65 -22.92 16.29
C GLY A 16 -18.80 -21.87 15.19
N LEU A 17 -18.87 -20.59 15.57
CA LEU A 17 -18.58 -19.49 14.66
C LEU A 17 -17.10 -19.62 14.27
N ILE A 18 -16.85 -20.43 13.24
CA ILE A 18 -15.64 -20.28 12.44
C ILE A 18 -15.87 -18.96 11.71
N SER A 19 -15.36 -17.88 12.29
CA SER A 19 -15.19 -16.61 11.60
C SER A 19 -14.21 -16.85 10.45
N THR A 20 -14.70 -17.41 9.35
CA THR A 20 -14.01 -17.32 8.07
C THR A 20 -13.98 -15.85 7.74
N GLN A 21 -12.85 -15.20 8.02
CA GLN A 21 -12.57 -13.89 7.47
C GLN A 21 -12.58 -14.08 5.97
N LEU A 22 -13.71 -13.78 5.32
CA LEU A 22 -13.82 -13.68 3.89
C LEU A 22 -12.84 -12.60 3.49
N VAL A 23 -11.69 -13.01 2.95
CA VAL A 23 -10.75 -12.09 2.31
C VAL A 23 -11.44 -11.62 1.03
N ASN A 24 -12.26 -10.57 1.18
CA ASN A 24 -13.02 -10.00 0.08
C ASN A 24 -12.03 -9.48 -0.96
N ALA A 25 -12.13 -10.02 -2.18
CA ALA A 25 -11.43 -9.52 -3.34
C ALA A 25 -11.82 -8.05 -3.56
N GLN A 26 -10.84 -7.16 -3.56
CA GLN A 26 -11.06 -5.73 -3.79
C GLN A 26 -10.59 -5.34 -5.19
N ASN A 27 -11.36 -4.44 -5.82
CA ASN A 27 -10.98 -3.76 -7.05
C ASN A 27 -10.47 -2.36 -6.66
N ILE A 28 -9.18 -2.12 -6.86
CA ILE A 28 -8.49 -0.95 -6.35
C ILE A 28 -7.92 -0.15 -7.53
N HIS A 29 -8.27 1.12 -7.65
CA HIS A 29 -7.66 2.03 -8.61
C HIS A 29 -6.34 2.57 -8.03
N ILE A 30 -5.24 2.45 -8.77
CA ILE A 30 -3.90 2.76 -8.24
C ILE A 30 -3.74 4.23 -7.81
N ASP A 31 -4.43 5.15 -8.49
CA ASP A 31 -4.48 6.57 -8.14
C ASP A 31 -5.11 6.81 -6.77
N THR A 32 -6.05 5.97 -6.34
CA THR A 32 -6.68 6.08 -5.03
C THR A 32 -5.77 5.69 -3.87
N LEU A 33 -4.65 5.01 -4.14
CA LEU A 33 -3.63 4.72 -3.13
C LEU A 33 -2.87 5.96 -2.69
N ILE A 34 -2.91 7.02 -3.49
CA ILE A 34 -2.21 8.28 -3.26
C ILE A 34 -3.19 9.23 -2.59
N ASP A 35 -3.28 9.14 -1.26
CA ASP A 35 -4.01 10.07 -0.42
C ASP A 35 -3.05 11.02 0.31
N THR A 36 -3.60 12.00 1.04
CA THR A 36 -2.82 12.98 1.80
C THR A 36 -1.91 12.32 2.84
N LYS A 37 -2.32 11.17 3.41
CA LYS A 37 -1.52 10.43 4.40
C LYS A 37 -0.33 9.76 3.74
N ALA A 38 -0.55 9.14 2.58
CA ALA A 38 0.48 8.47 1.81
C ALA A 38 1.59 9.44 1.37
N ILE A 39 1.23 10.67 0.98
CA ILE A 39 2.20 11.70 0.57
C ILE A 39 2.83 12.48 1.74
N ASN A 40 2.20 12.51 2.92
CA ASN A 40 2.83 12.99 4.15
C ASN A 40 3.66 11.92 4.85
N CYS A 41 3.73 10.70 4.30
CA CYS A 41 4.40 9.57 4.93
C CYS A 41 3.93 9.36 6.38
N ASP A 42 2.65 9.64 6.66
CA ASP A 42 2.07 9.42 7.98
C ASP A 42 2.31 7.98 8.41
N ALA A 43 2.34 7.70 9.71
CA ALA A 43 2.57 6.35 10.23
C ALA A 43 1.47 5.37 9.77
N ILE A 44 1.65 4.82 8.57
CA ILE A 44 0.61 4.13 7.78
C ILE A 44 -0.05 2.95 8.50
N PHE A 45 0.62 2.33 9.49
CA PHE A 45 0.04 1.27 10.32
C PHE A 45 -0.75 1.76 11.54
N GLN A 46 -0.60 3.04 11.87
CA GLN A 46 -1.47 3.76 12.82
C GLN A 46 -2.68 4.38 12.11
N HIS A 47 -2.67 4.40 10.77
CA HIS A 47 -3.73 4.92 9.90
C HIS A 47 -4.30 3.81 9.00
N PRO A 48 -5.09 2.86 9.55
CA PRO A 48 -5.63 1.73 8.79
C PRO A 48 -6.53 2.14 7.61
N GLU A 49 -6.99 3.39 7.58
CA GLU A 49 -7.74 3.97 6.47
C GLU A 49 -6.87 4.37 5.27
N SER A 50 -5.54 4.44 5.43
CA SER A 50 -4.65 4.77 4.31
C SER A 50 -4.65 3.63 3.30
N LYS A 51 -5.04 3.95 2.06
CA LYS A 51 -5.22 2.92 1.04
C LYS A 51 -3.90 2.28 0.61
N ILE A 52 -2.77 3.01 0.70
CA ILE A 52 -1.44 2.44 0.41
C ILE A 52 -1.08 1.28 1.35
N ALA A 53 -1.61 1.27 2.59
CA ALA A 53 -1.37 0.20 3.54
C ALA A 53 -1.86 -1.16 3.03
N VAL A 54 -2.96 -1.19 2.26
CA VAL A 54 -3.49 -2.41 1.63
C VAL A 54 -2.48 -2.98 0.63
N LEU A 55 -1.90 -2.13 -0.23
CA LEU A 55 -0.88 -2.55 -1.19
C LEU A 55 0.35 -3.14 -0.47
N LEU A 56 0.81 -2.48 0.59
CA LEU A 56 1.96 -2.93 1.38
C LEU A 56 1.69 -4.26 2.08
N GLN A 57 0.47 -4.47 2.59
CA GLN A 57 0.04 -5.73 3.19
C GLN A 57 -0.01 -6.86 2.16
N ASP A 58 -0.59 -6.61 0.99
CA ASP A 58 -0.68 -7.61 -0.09
C ASP A 58 0.71 -8.06 -0.55
N PHE A 59 1.64 -7.12 -0.80
CA PHE A 59 3.02 -7.47 -1.15
C PHE A 59 3.77 -8.17 -0.02
N SER A 60 3.42 -7.90 1.23
CA SER A 60 4.02 -8.63 2.34
C SER A 60 3.46 -10.04 2.49
N ARG A 61 2.16 -10.25 2.27
CA ARG A 61 1.48 -11.53 2.48
C ARG A 61 1.73 -12.47 1.30
N ASP A 62 1.47 -11.97 0.10
CA ASP A 62 1.42 -12.78 -1.11
C ASP A 62 2.73 -12.69 -1.92
N GLY A 63 3.55 -11.68 -1.65
CA GLY A 63 4.90 -11.52 -2.19
C GLY A 63 4.96 -11.39 -3.71
N GLN A 64 6.18 -11.29 -4.26
CA GLN A 64 6.38 -11.24 -5.71
C GLN A 64 5.89 -12.51 -6.45
N LYS A 65 5.79 -13.65 -5.76
CA LYS A 65 5.50 -14.95 -6.38
C LYS A 65 4.06 -15.06 -6.90
N ASN A 66 3.15 -14.23 -6.39
CA ASN A 66 1.73 -14.27 -6.71
C ASN A 66 1.26 -13.04 -7.49
N VAL A 67 2.18 -12.24 -8.03
CA VAL A 67 1.84 -11.08 -8.86
C VAL A 67 1.50 -11.52 -10.28
N LYS A 68 0.30 -11.19 -10.75
CA LYS A 68 -0.13 -11.44 -12.14
C LYS A 68 -0.43 -10.11 -12.83
N LEU A 69 0.42 -9.72 -13.79
CA LEU A 69 0.23 -8.50 -14.58
C LEU A 69 -0.46 -8.80 -15.91
N ASN A 70 -1.54 -8.10 -16.20
CA ASN A 70 -2.14 -8.00 -17.52
C ASN A 70 -1.91 -6.59 -18.08
N LYS A 71 -0.90 -6.46 -18.94
CA LYS A 71 -0.48 -5.18 -19.53
C LYS A 71 -1.54 -4.56 -20.44
N SER A 72 -2.28 -5.37 -21.22
CA SER A 72 -3.29 -4.84 -22.16
C SER A 72 -4.49 -4.24 -21.42
N LYS A 73 -4.86 -4.82 -20.28
CA LYS A 73 -5.91 -4.29 -19.40
C LYS A 73 -5.39 -3.29 -18.36
N GLN A 74 -4.08 -3.06 -18.29
CA GLN A 74 -3.42 -2.30 -17.23
C GLN A 74 -3.87 -2.73 -15.83
N THR A 75 -3.88 -4.04 -15.57
CA THR A 75 -4.31 -4.62 -14.29
C THR A 75 -3.22 -5.49 -13.69
N MET A 76 -3.09 -5.45 -12.37
CA MET A 76 -2.18 -6.29 -11.61
C MET A 76 -2.95 -6.98 -10.49
N ILE A 77 -2.86 -8.29 -10.38
CA ILE A 77 -3.50 -9.06 -9.32
C ILE A 77 -2.43 -9.46 -8.31
N ILE A 78 -2.70 -9.25 -7.02
CA ILE A 78 -1.89 -9.71 -5.89
C ILE A 78 -2.83 -10.38 -4.88
N GLY A 79 -2.61 -11.67 -4.63
CA GLY A 79 -3.56 -12.46 -3.84
C GLY A 79 -4.96 -12.41 -4.45
N ASN A 80 -5.93 -11.88 -3.70
CA ASN A 80 -7.33 -11.73 -4.13
C ASN A 80 -7.64 -10.33 -4.67
N ASN A 81 -6.71 -9.38 -4.60
CA ASN A 81 -6.98 -7.98 -4.97
C ASN A 81 -6.52 -7.69 -6.40
N THR A 82 -7.33 -6.90 -7.11
CA THR A 82 -7.04 -6.43 -8.47
C THR A 82 -6.77 -4.93 -8.44
N TYR A 83 -5.57 -4.56 -8.89
CA TYR A 83 -5.10 -3.18 -8.99
C TYR A 83 -5.20 -2.70 -10.43
N TYR A 84 -5.99 -1.65 -10.67
CA TYR A 84 -6.22 -1.04 -11.97
C TYR A 84 -5.29 0.15 -12.19
N GLY A 85 -4.77 0.28 -13.41
CA GLY A 85 -3.86 1.33 -13.84
C GLY A 85 -2.37 1.04 -13.69
N VAL A 86 -2.03 -0.23 -13.44
CA VAL A 86 -0.64 -0.70 -13.43
C VAL A 86 -0.24 -1.10 -14.84
N GLN A 87 0.69 -0.36 -15.44
CA GLN A 87 1.17 -0.57 -16.80
C GLN A 87 2.32 -1.57 -16.87
N GLY A 88 3.10 -1.66 -15.80
CA GLY A 88 4.29 -2.51 -15.73
C GLY A 88 4.58 -2.92 -14.29
N TYR A 89 5.22 -4.06 -14.14
CA TYR A 89 5.71 -4.57 -12.87
C TYR A 89 7.11 -5.12 -13.05
N ARG A 90 8.02 -4.80 -12.13
CA ARG A 90 9.36 -5.36 -12.09
C ARG A 90 9.78 -5.60 -10.65
N TYR A 91 10.16 -6.82 -10.36
CA TYR A 91 10.83 -7.17 -9.11
C TYR A 91 12.34 -7.26 -9.34
N TYR A 92 13.13 -6.79 -8.38
CA TYR A 92 14.57 -7.03 -8.36
C TYR A 92 15.09 -7.17 -6.93
N LYS A 93 16.19 -7.91 -6.81
CA LYS A 93 16.83 -8.24 -5.53
C LYS A 93 18.34 -8.14 -5.65
N THR A 94 18.95 -7.49 -4.67
CA THR A 94 20.39 -7.41 -4.44
C THR A 94 20.71 -7.99 -3.06
N ALA A 95 21.99 -7.96 -2.66
CA ALA A 95 22.41 -8.37 -1.32
C ALA A 95 21.74 -7.55 -0.20
N HIS A 96 21.45 -6.27 -0.47
CA HIS A 96 20.97 -5.31 0.53
C HIS A 96 19.55 -4.80 0.27
N THR A 97 18.98 -5.06 -0.91
CA THR A 97 17.69 -4.47 -1.29
C THR A 97 16.80 -5.52 -1.98
N GLU A 98 15.53 -5.56 -1.59
CA GLU A 98 14.45 -6.18 -2.37
C GLU A 98 13.49 -5.06 -2.77
N GLN A 99 13.08 -5.01 -4.04
CA GLN A 99 12.20 -3.96 -4.51
C GLN A 99 11.22 -4.43 -5.58
N ASP A 100 9.98 -3.97 -5.41
CA ASP A 100 8.87 -4.13 -6.33
C ASP A 100 8.55 -2.77 -6.96
N ASP A 101 8.70 -2.68 -8.28
CA ASP A 101 8.41 -1.48 -9.07
C ASP A 101 7.10 -1.64 -9.84
N LEU A 102 6.18 -0.72 -9.63
CA LEU A 102 4.95 -0.57 -10.41
C LEU A 102 5.09 0.65 -11.31
N ALA A 103 5.06 0.44 -12.62
CA ALA A 103 4.94 1.53 -13.58
C ALA A 103 3.46 1.92 -13.71
N VAL A 104 3.18 3.20 -13.59
CA VAL A 104 1.84 3.79 -13.61
C VAL A 104 1.88 5.06 -14.46
N ASP A 105 0.72 5.60 -14.81
CA ASP A 105 0.61 6.88 -15.49
C ASP A 105 -0.70 7.54 -15.06
N ARG A 106 -0.66 8.24 -13.93
CA ARG A 106 -1.86 8.80 -13.30
C ARG A 106 -1.63 10.22 -12.84
N HIS A 107 -2.62 11.08 -13.10
CA HIS A 107 -2.59 12.44 -12.59
C HIS A 107 -3.18 12.46 -11.18
N VAL A 108 -2.36 12.79 -10.18
CA VAL A 108 -2.76 12.86 -8.76
C VAL A 108 -2.22 14.15 -8.17
N PHE A 109 -3.08 14.88 -7.46
CA PHE A 109 -2.71 16.12 -6.77
C PHE A 109 -1.97 17.15 -7.65
N GLY A 110 -2.40 17.31 -8.90
CA GLY A 110 -1.79 18.25 -9.85
C GLY A 110 -0.45 17.79 -10.44
N SER A 111 0.02 16.58 -10.12
CA SER A 111 1.28 16.02 -10.62
C SER A 111 1.07 14.68 -11.31
N GLN A 112 1.90 14.36 -12.30
CA GLN A 112 1.85 13.09 -12.99
C GLN A 112 2.66 12.03 -12.24
N LEU A 113 2.00 11.08 -11.59
CA LEU A 113 2.64 9.91 -10.99
C LEU A 113 3.00 8.90 -12.08
N ILE A 114 4.27 8.50 -12.10
CA ILE A 114 4.82 7.56 -13.09
C ILE A 114 5.34 6.25 -12.48
N LYS A 115 5.54 6.22 -11.16
CA LYS A 115 6.02 5.02 -10.46
C LYS A 115 5.56 4.95 -9.02
N ILE A 116 5.24 3.75 -8.58
CA ILE A 116 5.17 3.38 -7.16
C ILE A 116 6.19 2.28 -6.94
N ALA A 117 7.01 2.38 -5.90
CA ALA A 117 7.99 1.36 -5.55
C ALA A 117 7.87 0.98 -4.08
N LEU A 118 7.99 -0.31 -3.80
CA LEU A 118 8.02 -0.85 -2.45
C LEU A 118 9.41 -1.45 -2.22
N GLN A 119 10.10 -1.01 -1.17
CA GLN A 119 11.49 -1.34 -0.94
C GLN A 119 11.68 -1.96 0.45
N LYS A 120 12.50 -3.01 0.52
CA LYS A 120 13.02 -3.58 1.76
C LYS A 120 14.54 -3.46 1.72
N HIS A 121 15.12 -2.84 2.74
CA HIS A 121 16.56 -2.71 2.87
C HIS A 121 17.08 -3.56 4.04
N LYS A 122 18.17 -4.29 3.81
CA LYS A 122 18.80 -5.19 4.78
C LYS A 122 20.20 -4.70 5.08
N SER A 123 20.45 -4.34 6.34
CA SER A 123 21.75 -3.92 6.85
C SER A 123 22.14 -4.77 8.06
N GLY A 124 23.02 -5.75 7.85
CA GLY A 124 23.38 -6.71 8.89
C GLY A 124 22.17 -7.48 9.43
N LYS A 125 21.84 -7.28 10.72
CA LYS A 125 20.68 -7.90 11.39
C LYS A 125 19.41 -7.04 11.32
N THR A 126 19.47 -5.82 10.80
CA THR A 126 18.33 -4.92 10.73
C THR A 126 17.70 -4.95 9.33
N GLN A 127 16.37 -4.86 9.30
CA GLN A 127 15.60 -4.69 8.08
C GLN A 127 14.72 -3.45 8.23
N SER A 128 14.79 -2.55 7.24
CA SER A 128 13.86 -1.43 7.11
C SER A 128 12.98 -1.63 5.88
N ASN A 129 11.75 -1.15 5.96
CA ASN A 129 10.83 -1.15 4.82
C ASN A 129 10.49 0.29 4.45
N GLY A 130 10.16 0.50 3.19
CA GLY A 130 9.74 1.79 2.68
C GLY A 130 8.93 1.65 1.41
N TYR A 131 8.30 2.75 1.02
CA TYR A 131 7.75 2.92 -0.31
C TYR A 131 8.16 4.28 -0.84
N TYR A 132 8.15 4.45 -2.16
CA TYR A 132 8.35 5.76 -2.74
C TYR A 132 7.51 5.96 -3.99
N PHE A 133 7.16 7.21 -4.25
CA PHE A 133 6.49 7.64 -5.46
C PHE A 133 7.48 8.37 -6.35
N VAL A 134 7.35 8.19 -7.66
CA VAL A 134 8.04 9.03 -8.64
C VAL A 134 7.01 9.80 -9.44
N PHE A 135 7.14 11.12 -9.43
CA PHE A 135 6.34 12.05 -10.19
C PHE A 135 7.16 12.64 -11.32
N LYS A 136 6.55 12.82 -12.49
CA LYS A 136 7.17 13.48 -13.63
C LYS A 136 7.40 14.96 -13.32
N GLY A 137 8.60 15.45 -13.60
CA GLY A 137 8.99 16.85 -13.42
C GLY A 137 9.87 17.10 -12.20
N THR A 138 10.37 18.33 -12.09
CA THR A 138 11.36 18.73 -11.09
C THR A 138 10.77 18.80 -9.67
N PRO A 139 11.59 18.56 -8.62
CA PRO A 139 11.13 18.61 -7.23
C PRO A 139 10.37 19.90 -6.89
N THR A 140 10.84 21.05 -7.34
CA THR A 140 10.18 22.35 -7.10
C THR A 140 8.75 22.39 -7.66
N THR A 141 8.57 21.90 -8.89
CA THR A 141 7.26 21.93 -9.57
C THR A 141 6.29 20.96 -8.92
N VAL A 142 6.73 19.74 -8.66
CA VAL A 142 5.90 18.71 -8.02
C VAL A 142 5.56 19.13 -6.58
N LEU A 143 6.52 19.64 -5.82
CA LEU A 143 6.28 20.11 -4.45
C LEU A 143 5.22 21.21 -4.40
N TYR A 144 5.26 22.17 -5.34
CA TYR A 144 4.25 23.21 -5.45
C TYR A 144 2.84 22.63 -5.61
N HIS A 145 2.67 21.65 -6.51
CA HIS A 145 1.37 21.01 -6.74
C HIS A 145 0.89 20.19 -5.54
N LEU A 146 1.78 19.39 -4.93
CA LEU A 146 1.43 18.58 -3.75
C LEU A 146 1.04 19.48 -2.56
N ARG A 147 1.83 20.51 -2.27
CA ARG A 147 1.53 21.47 -1.18
C ARG A 147 0.21 22.21 -1.40
N LYS A 148 -0.13 22.55 -2.64
CA LYS A 148 -1.40 23.20 -2.96
C LYS A 148 -2.61 22.34 -2.56
N VAL A 149 -2.48 21.01 -2.60
CA VAL A 149 -3.57 20.10 -2.22
C VAL A 149 -3.56 19.76 -0.73
N VAL A 150 -2.38 19.51 -0.15
CA VAL A 150 -2.27 19.13 1.27
C VAL A 150 -2.47 20.34 2.20
N GLY A 151 -2.11 21.54 1.74
CA GLY A 151 -2.20 22.77 2.50
C GLY A 151 -1.36 22.71 3.78
N ASP A 152 -1.95 23.21 4.87
CA ASP A 152 -1.29 23.30 6.19
C ASP A 152 -0.94 21.94 6.80
N ASN A 153 -1.50 20.84 6.27
CA ASN A 153 -1.17 19.50 6.72
C ASN A 153 0.16 18.99 6.15
N TRP A 154 0.85 19.76 5.29
CA TRP A 154 2.12 19.34 4.70
C TRP A 154 3.22 19.36 5.78
N ASN A 155 3.65 18.17 6.20
CA ASN A 155 4.50 18.00 7.38
C ASN A 155 5.91 17.48 7.07
N ILE A 156 6.28 17.32 5.79
CA ILE A 156 7.60 16.85 5.38
C ILE A 156 8.49 18.04 4.97
N GLU A 157 9.56 18.29 5.74
CA GLU A 157 10.46 19.45 5.57
C GLU A 157 11.40 19.36 4.35
N ASN A 158 11.78 18.16 3.89
CA ASN A 158 12.62 17.92 2.70
C ASN A 158 12.09 16.71 1.90
N ALA A 159 11.03 16.90 1.12
CA ALA A 159 10.20 15.77 0.71
C ALA A 159 10.58 15.08 -0.60
N LEU A 160 11.19 15.80 -1.55
CA LEU A 160 11.38 15.29 -2.90
C LEU A 160 12.85 15.32 -3.32
N ASP A 161 13.39 14.14 -3.62
CA ASP A 161 14.69 13.99 -4.27
C ASP A 161 14.53 14.06 -5.79
N GLU A 162 15.52 14.59 -6.49
CA GLU A 162 15.56 14.47 -7.96
C GLU A 162 16.12 13.09 -8.37
N THR A 163 15.42 12.40 -9.28
CA THR A 163 15.95 11.17 -9.89
C THR A 163 16.94 11.49 -11.00
N PRO A 164 17.82 10.54 -11.40
CA PRO A 164 18.74 10.76 -12.53
C PRO A 164 18.07 11.13 -13.87
N GLN A 165 16.76 10.92 -13.99
CA GLN A 165 15.97 11.24 -15.17
C GLN A 165 15.24 12.60 -15.07
N GLY A 166 15.54 13.42 -14.06
CA GLY A 166 14.91 14.73 -13.85
C GLY A 166 13.48 14.65 -13.31
N ASN A 167 13.14 13.57 -12.60
CA ASN A 167 11.82 13.37 -11.97
C ASN A 167 11.90 13.59 -10.46
N SER A 168 10.76 13.72 -9.80
CA SER A 168 10.69 13.91 -8.35
C SER A 168 10.40 12.60 -7.64
N LYS A 169 11.13 12.28 -6.57
CA LYS A 169 10.96 11.07 -5.76
C LYS A 169 10.57 11.42 -4.33
N LEU A 170 9.41 10.95 -3.90
CA LEU A 170 8.94 11.06 -2.51
C LEU A 170 9.20 9.74 -1.78
N SER A 171 10.11 9.73 -0.81
CA SER A 171 10.48 8.49 -0.09
C SER A 171 9.86 8.44 1.30
N CYS A 172 9.10 7.37 1.59
CA CYS A 172 8.49 7.13 2.89
C CYS A 172 9.06 5.85 3.52
N GLY A 173 9.78 5.99 4.64
CA GLY A 173 10.18 4.87 5.47
C GLY A 173 9.07 4.48 6.43
N TYR A 174 8.96 3.18 6.74
CA TYR A 174 8.04 2.72 7.77
C TYR A 174 8.61 1.55 8.57
N THR A 175 8.29 1.53 9.86
CA THR A 175 8.48 0.37 10.73
C THR A 175 7.14 -0.35 10.89
N ARG A 176 7.20 -1.67 10.97
CA ARG A 176 6.05 -2.50 11.34
C ARG A 176 5.98 -2.66 12.84
#